data_AF-A0A8C9IQL1-F1
#
_entry.id   AF-A0A8C9IQL1-F1
#
_cell.length_a   1.000
_cell.length_b   1.000
_cell.length_c   1.000
_cell.angle_alpha   90.00
_cell.angle_beta   90.00
_cell.angle_gamma   90.00
#
_symmetry.space_group_name_H-M   'P 1'
#
loop_
_entity.id
_entity.type
_entity.pdbx_description
1 polymer ?
#
loop_
_entity_poly.entity_id
_entity_poly.type
_entity_poly.pdbx_seq_one_letter_code
_entity_poly.pdbx_strand_id
1 'polypeptide(L)'
;MLVIIQNFEIPTTANRDEEVTAKLQVQTELKECMVAKAYLVSDVPVEGAFNYKYTRCLCENYPNTYYWDFHTNRTVQIAAVVDIIRELGICPNDAAVTPISKNRFYTIKTLVVA
;
A
#
# COMPACT_ATOMS: atom_id res chain seq x y z
N MET A 1 13.15 15.32 -5.39
CA MET A 1 11.73 15.40 -5.04
C MET A 1 11.07 14.10 -5.46
N LEU A 2 10.65 13.28 -4.50
CA LEU A 2 9.97 12.03 -4.75
C LEU A 2 8.45 12.25 -4.67
N VAL A 3 7.74 11.82 -5.72
CA VAL A 3 6.29 11.96 -5.81
C VAL A 3 5.58 11.13 -4.74
N ILE A 4 6.05 9.90 -4.53
CA ILE A 4 5.58 8.99 -3.50
C ILE A 4 6.80 8.35 -2.84
N ILE A 5 6.78 8.31 -1.51
CA ILE A 5 7.76 7.61 -0.69
C ILE A 5 6.98 6.52 0.06
N GLN A 6 7.43 5.28 -0.07
CA GLN A 6 6.83 4.11 0.55
C GLN A 6 7.80 3.49 1.55
N ASN A 7 7.33 3.19 2.74
CA ASN A 7 8.01 2.30 3.67
C ASN A 7 7.10 1.09 3.94
N PHE A 8 7.46 -0.06 3.36
CA PHE A 8 6.72 -1.30 3.49
C PHE A 8 7.42 -2.22 4.49
N GLU A 9 6.75 -2.51 5.60
CA GLU A 9 7.22 -3.33 6.71
C GLU A 9 6.38 -4.59 6.80
N ILE A 10 7.04 -5.74 6.82
CA ILE A 10 6.45 -7.06 6.99
C ILE A 10 7.55 -7.97 7.55
N PRO A 11 7.23 -8.98 8.39
CA PRO A 11 8.19 -10.00 8.79
C PRO A 11 8.85 -10.67 7.57
N THR A 12 10.12 -11.05 7.72
CA THR A 12 10.84 -11.84 6.71
C THR A 12 10.46 -13.32 6.76
N THR A 13 10.04 -13.79 7.94
CA THR A 13 9.70 -15.18 8.23
C THR A 13 8.43 -15.23 9.07
N ALA A 14 7.57 -16.22 8.85
CA ALA A 14 6.42 -16.54 9.68
C ALA A 14 6.24 -18.06 9.77
N ASN A 15 5.59 -18.55 10.83
CA ASN A 15 5.16 -19.94 10.90
C ASN A 15 3.91 -20.15 10.04
N ARG A 16 3.63 -21.39 9.66
CA ARG A 16 2.37 -21.73 8.98
C ARG A 16 1.17 -21.30 9.82
N ASP A 17 0.22 -20.66 9.14
CA ASP A 17 -1.03 -20.18 9.72
C ASP A 17 -0.88 -19.15 10.85
N GLU A 18 0.33 -18.60 11.03
CA GLU A 18 0.56 -17.44 11.90
C GLU A 18 -0.11 -16.19 11.29
N GLU A 19 -0.74 -15.38 12.14
CA GLU A 19 -1.24 -14.07 11.72
C GLU A 19 -0.05 -13.14 11.43
N VAL A 20 0.00 -12.63 10.21
CA VAL A 20 1.05 -11.71 9.76
C VAL A 20 0.46 -10.33 9.54
N THR A 21 1.06 -9.33 10.18
CA THR A 21 0.76 -7.92 9.95
C THR A 21 1.74 -7.32 8.93
N ALA A 22 1.20 -6.84 7.82
CA ALA A 22 1.92 -6.01 6.87
C ALA A 22 1.52 -4.53 7.06
N LYS A 23 2.52 -3.66 7.16
CA LYS A 23 2.35 -2.22 7.39
C LYS A 23 2.95 -1.43 6.23
N LEU A 24 2.17 -0.55 5.61
CA LEU A 24 2.63 0.35 4.56
C LEU A 24 2.45 1.79 5.02
N GLN A 25 3.56 2.51 5.14
CA GLN A 25 3.54 3.97 5.30
C GLN A 25 3.76 4.62 3.93
N VAL A 26 2.92 5.59 3.60
CA VAL A 26 2.95 6.34 2.35
C VAL A 26 2.96 7.82 2.66
N GLN A 27 3.95 8.52 2.12
CA GLN A 27 4.12 9.96 2.24
C GLN A 27 4.47 10.57 0.88
N THR A 28 4.34 11.89 0.76
CA THR A 28 4.64 12.65 -0.45
C THR A 28 5.35 13.95 -0.10
N GLU A 29 6.20 14.45 -1.00
CA GLU A 29 6.78 15.80 -0.95
C GLU A 29 6.04 16.78 -1.87
N LEU A 30 4.93 16.36 -2.48
CA LEU A 30 4.10 17.25 -3.29
C LEU A 30 3.24 18.13 -2.40
N LYS A 31 3.22 19.42 -2.72
CA LYS A 31 2.40 20.42 -2.03
C LYS A 31 0.90 20.19 -2.20
N GLU A 32 0.51 19.62 -3.34
CA GLU A 32 -0.88 19.31 -3.66
C GLU A 32 -1.23 17.88 -3.23
N CYS A 33 -2.44 17.68 -2.71
CA CYS A 33 -2.92 16.37 -2.30
C CYS A 33 -3.22 15.46 -3.49
N MET A 34 -3.21 14.14 -3.26
CA MET A 34 -3.50 13.11 -4.24
C MET A 34 -4.48 12.08 -3.67
N VAL A 35 -5.28 11.46 -4.52
CA VAL A 35 -6.08 10.30 -4.14
C VAL A 35 -5.23 9.05 -4.30
N ALA A 36 -4.83 8.46 -3.19
CA ALA A 36 -3.97 7.28 -3.15
C ALA A 36 -4.78 6.02 -2.85
N LYS A 37 -4.67 5.01 -3.72
CA LYS A 37 -5.24 3.68 -3.54
C LYS A 37 -4.14 2.68 -3.24
N ALA A 38 -4.12 2.14 -2.03
CA ALA A 38 -3.14 1.17 -1.55
C ALA A 38 -3.75 -0.24 -1.49
N TYR A 39 -3.00 -1.24 -1.97
CA TYR A 39 -3.40 -2.64 -1.93
C TYR A 39 -2.18 -3.57 -2.03
N LEU A 40 -2.34 -4.81 -1.61
CA LEU A 40 -1.33 -5.85 -1.78
C LEU A 40 -1.62 -6.70 -3.01
N VAL A 41 -0.56 -7.19 -3.64
CA VAL A 41 -0.60 -8.20 -4.71
C VAL A 41 0.40 -9.28 -4.34
N SER A 42 0.05 -10.54 -4.55
CA SER A 42 0.92 -11.68 -4.31
C SER A 42 1.09 -12.53 -5.57
N ASP A 43 2.19 -13.29 -5.61
CA ASP A 43 2.46 -14.30 -6.64
C ASP A 43 1.58 -15.56 -6.50
N VAL A 44 1.12 -15.84 -5.28
CA VAL A 44 0.14 -16.88 -4.97
C VAL A 44 -1.12 -16.30 -4.31
N PRO A 45 -2.31 -16.89 -4.49
CA PRO A 45 -3.51 -16.40 -3.82
C PRO A 45 -3.37 -16.45 -2.29
N VAL A 46 -3.66 -15.32 -1.63
CA VAL A 46 -3.78 -15.20 -0.17
C VAL A 46 -5.20 -14.71 0.12
N GLU A 47 -5.92 -15.43 0.98
CA GLU A 47 -7.32 -15.15 1.25
C GLU A 47 -7.51 -14.11 2.36
N GLY A 48 -8.77 -13.70 2.56
CA GLY A 48 -9.15 -12.83 3.66
C GLY A 48 -8.66 -11.40 3.50
N ALA A 49 -8.28 -10.80 4.63
CA ALA A 49 -7.97 -9.38 4.76
C ALA A 49 -6.75 -8.92 3.94
N PHE A 50 -5.91 -9.83 3.44
CA PHE A 50 -4.87 -9.52 2.45
C PHE A 50 -5.40 -8.75 1.24
N ASN A 51 -6.63 -9.04 0.83
CA ASN A 51 -7.25 -8.46 -0.37
C ASN A 51 -7.88 -7.07 -0.15
N TYR A 52 -7.74 -6.48 1.04
CA TYR A 52 -8.26 -5.15 1.31
C TYR A 52 -7.58 -4.09 0.44
N LYS A 53 -8.40 -3.14 -0.03
CA LYS A 53 -7.98 -1.99 -0.83
C LYS A 53 -8.38 -0.74 -0.07
N TYR A 54 -7.39 0.06 0.30
CA TYR A 54 -7.61 1.33 0.97
C TYR A 54 -7.54 2.46 -0.04
N THR A 55 -8.51 3.36 -0.04
CA THR A 55 -8.46 4.61 -0.81
C THR A 55 -8.52 5.77 0.18
N ARG A 56 -7.49 6.62 0.21
CA ARG A 56 -7.43 7.79 1.10
C ARG A 56 -6.78 8.98 0.41
N CYS A 57 -7.13 10.17 0.86
CA CYS A 57 -6.43 11.39 0.46
C CYS A 57 -5.04 11.40 1.09
N LEU A 58 -4.01 11.65 0.29
CA LEU A 58 -2.61 11.76 0.69
C LEU A 58 -2.12 13.19 0.48
N CYS A 59 -1.60 13.82 1.53
CA CYS A 59 -1.07 15.18 1.50
C CYS A 59 0.31 15.21 2.18
N GLU A 60 1.14 16.21 1.88
CA GLU A 60 2.49 16.38 2.48
C GLU A 60 2.45 16.36 4.02
N ASN A 61 1.47 17.04 4.61
CA ASN A 61 1.29 17.15 6.06
C ASN A 61 0.39 16.05 6.66
N TYR A 62 -0.10 15.11 5.86
CA TYR A 62 -1.00 14.04 6.29
C TYR A 62 -0.59 12.71 5.63
N PRO A 63 0.50 12.08 6.12
CA PRO A 63 0.93 10.78 5.62
C PRO A 63 -0.08 9.69 6.00
N ASN A 64 -0.19 8.68 5.13
CA ASN A 64 -1.10 7.56 5.35
C ASN A 64 -0.33 6.33 5.85
N THR A 65 -0.90 5.64 6.83
CA THR A 65 -0.44 4.30 7.24
C THR A 65 -1.56 3.31 7.03
N TYR A 66 -1.24 2.17 6.42
CA TYR A 66 -2.16 1.09 6.11
C TYR A 66 -1.66 -0.21 6.75
N TYR A 67 -2.60 -1.06 7.14
CA TYR A 67 -2.34 -2.33 7.80
C TYR A 67 -3.15 -3.42 7.10
N TRP A 68 -2.53 -4.59 6.91
CA TRP A 68 -3.21 -5.81 6.49
C TRP A 68 -2.78 -6.91 7.44
N ASP A 69 -3.75 -7.55 8.08
CA ASP A 69 -3.53 -8.71 8.93
C ASP A 69 -4.07 -9.94 8.19
N PHE A 70 -3.23 -10.95 7.95
CA PHE A 70 -3.62 -12.11 7.15
C PHE A 70 -2.82 -13.36 7.53
N HIS A 71 -3.36 -14.52 7.17
CA HIS A 71 -2.71 -15.81 7.35
C HIS A 71 -2.22 -16.36 6.00
N THR A 72 -1.11 -17.08 6.00
CA THR A 72 -0.63 -17.83 4.83
C THR A 72 0.07 -19.13 5.24
N ASN A 73 -0.08 -20.15 4.39
CA ASN A 73 0.55 -21.47 4.57
C ASN A 73 1.72 -21.70 3.62
N ARG A 74 2.07 -20.71 2.80
CA ARG A 74 3.11 -20.81 1.77
C ARG A 74 3.95 -19.55 1.75
N THR A 75 5.25 -19.72 1.48
CA THR A 75 6.13 -18.60 1.12
C THR A 75 5.53 -17.81 -0.02
N VAL A 76 5.48 -16.49 0.14
CA VAL A 76 4.77 -15.59 -0.77
C VAL A 76 5.63 -14.35 -1.05
N GLN A 77 5.65 -13.94 -2.32
CA GLN A 77 6.19 -12.65 -2.72
C GLN A 77 5.05 -11.64 -2.80
N ILE A 78 5.17 -10.55 -2.04
CA ILE A 78 4.13 -9.54 -1.86
C ILE A 78 4.62 -8.21 -2.40
N ALA A 79 3.84 -7.61 -3.30
CA ALA A 79 3.98 -6.24 -3.74
C ALA A 79 2.98 -5.34 -3.01
N ALA A 80 3.47 -4.35 -2.28
CA ALA A 80 2.64 -3.26 -1.75
C ALA A 80 2.53 -2.16 -2.80
N VAL A 81 1.34 -2.02 -3.39
CA VAL A 81 1.08 -1.12 -4.52
C VAL A 81 0.32 0.12 -4.06
N VAL A 82 0.72 1.28 -4.59
CA VAL A 82 0.03 2.56 -4.43
C VAL A 82 -0.25 3.12 -5.82
N ASP A 83 -1.52 3.25 -6.15
CA ASP A 83 -2.00 3.90 -7.36
C ASP A 83 -2.57 5.28 -7.05
N ILE A 84 -2.15 6.29 -7.80
CA ILE A 84 -2.77 7.61 -7.80
C ILE A 84 -3.90 7.61 -8.83
N ILE A 85 -5.13 7.74 -8.34
CA ILE A 85 -6.35 7.55 -9.13
C ILE A 85 -7.19 8.83 -9.17
N ARG A 86 -8.18 8.86 -10.06
CA ARG A 86 -9.14 9.96 -10.20
C ARG A 86 -10.50 9.52 -9.63
N GLU A 87 -10.59 9.47 -8.31
CA GLU A 87 -11.82 9.14 -7.58
C GLU A 87 -12.29 10.38 -6.81
N LEU A 88 -13.55 10.76 -7.02
CA LEU A 88 -14.15 11.92 -6.36
C LEU A 88 -14.64 11.54 -4.95
N GLY A 89 -14.84 12.53 -4.09
CA GLY A 89 -15.33 12.38 -2.72
C GLY A 89 -14.29 11.89 -1.72
N ILE A 90 -13.02 11.76 -2.11
CA ILE A 90 -11.94 11.27 -1.24
C ILE A 90 -11.13 12.40 -0.62
N CYS A 91 -10.72 13.38 -1.44
CA CYS A 91 -10.00 14.56 -0.97
C CYS A 91 -10.95 15.74 -0.74
N PRO A 92 -10.65 16.66 0.19
CA PRO A 92 -11.47 17.85 0.40
C PRO A 92 -11.68 18.65 -0.89
N ASN A 93 -12.93 19.04 -1.17
CA ASN A 93 -13.34 19.79 -2.36
C ASN A 93 -12.97 19.14 -3.70
N ASP A 94 -12.69 17.83 -3.73
CA ASP A 94 -12.16 17.13 -4.90
C ASP A 94 -10.89 17.76 -5.49
N ALA A 95 -10.16 18.53 -4.67
CA ALA A 95 -8.91 19.17 -5.03
C ALA A 95 -7.76 18.16 -4.87
N ALA A 96 -7.54 17.35 -5.91
CA ALA A 96 -6.45 16.39 -5.96
C ALA A 96 -5.77 16.40 -7.33
N VAL A 97 -4.45 16.16 -7.33
CA VAL A 97 -3.64 16.10 -8.55
C VAL A 97 -3.24 14.67 -8.92
N THR A 98 -2.85 14.48 -10.18
CA THR A 98 -2.22 13.24 -10.65
C THR A 98 -0.89 13.58 -11.33
N PRO A 99 0.24 13.02 -10.87
CA PRO A 99 1.52 13.21 -11.53
C PRO A 99 1.51 12.64 -12.96
N ILE A 100 2.03 13.40 -13.92
CA ILE A 100 2.06 13.00 -15.34
C ILE A 100 3.08 11.87 -15.58
N SER A 101 4.22 11.92 -14.89
CA SER A 101 5.35 11.01 -15.14
C SER A 101 5.04 9.57 -14.72
N LYS A 102 4.33 9.38 -13.61
CA LYS A 102 3.99 8.07 -13.06
C LYS A 102 2.86 8.18 -12.05
N ASN A 103 1.92 7.25 -12.10
CA ASN A 103 0.82 7.15 -11.14
C ASN A 103 0.83 5.84 -10.32
N ARG A 104 1.74 4.90 -10.58
CA ARG A 104 1.84 3.62 -9.85
C ARG A 104 3.19 3.47 -9.18
N PHE A 105 3.18 3.14 -7.90
CA PHE A 105 4.36 2.93 -7.06
C PHE A 105 4.24 1.59 -6.35
N TYR A 106 5.34 0.85 -6.22
CA TYR A 106 5.31 -0.43 -5.54
C TYR A 106 6.64 -0.76 -4.88
N THR A 107 6.57 -1.56 -3.82
CA THR A 107 7.71 -2.20 -3.16
C THR A 107 7.41 -3.68 -3.00
N ILE A 108 8.38 -4.54 -3.31
CA ILE A 108 8.22 -5.99 -3.25
C ILE A 108 9.03 -6.52 -2.07
N LYS A 109 8.42 -7.41 -1.27
CA LYS A 109 9.07 -8.17 -0.22
C LYS A 109 8.64 -9.63 -0.28
N THR A 110 9.49 -10.52 0.21
CA THR A 110 9.19 -11.95 0.33
C THR A 110 8.99 -12.30 1.80
N LEU A 111 7.87 -12.97 2.09
CA LEU A 111 7.59 -13.59 3.38
C LEU A 111 7.85 -15.09 3.26
N VAL A 112 8.84 -15.59 3.98
CA VAL A 112 9.18 -17.01 4.00
C VAL A 112 8.35 -17.72 5.08
N VAL A 113 7.62 -18.76 4.71
CA VAL A 113 6.84 -19.56 5.67
C VAL A 113 7.60 -20.85 5.98
N ALA A 114 7.88 -21.08 7.27
CA ALA A 114 8.53 -22.29 7.78
C ALA A 114 7.49 -23.32 8.27
#